data_AF-A0AAV7M0E5-F1
#
_entry.id   AF-A0AAV7M0E5-F1
#
_cell.length_a   1.000
_cell.length_b   1.000
_cell.length_c   1.000
_cell.angle_alpha   90.00
_cell.angle_beta   90.00
_cell.angle_gamma   90.00
#
_symmetry.space_group_name_H-M   'P 1'
#
loop_
_entity.id
_entity.type
_entity.pdbx_description
1 polymer ?
#
loop_
_entity_poly.entity_id
_entity_poly.type
_entity_poly.pdbx_seq_one_letter_code
_entity_poly.pdbx_strand_id
1 'polypeptide(L)'
;IHRIGRGIHVQDGKIVKNNAATNFDITDKSITPLGGFPHYGQVNNDFVMVKGCVVGSKKRVLTLRKSLLVHTKRQALEPVELKFIDTTSKFGHGRFQTDKEKRAFM
;
A
#
# COMPACT_ATOMS: atom_id res chain seq x y z
N ILE A 1 -11.09 -1.02 -6.88
CA ILE A 1 -10.13 -1.21 -5.75
C ILE A 1 -8.96 -1.99 -6.31
N HIS A 2 -7.71 -1.62 -6.01
CA HIS A 2 -6.53 -2.32 -6.53
C HIS A 2 -6.02 -3.40 -5.57
N ARG A 3 -6.11 -3.17 -4.26
CA ARG A 3 -5.70 -4.15 -3.24
C ARG A 3 -6.50 -3.95 -1.97
N ILE A 4 -6.89 -5.05 -1.33
CA ILE A 4 -7.28 -5.07 0.08
C ILE A 4 -6.12 -5.74 0.80
N GLY A 5 -5.35 -4.94 1.55
CA GLY A 5 -4.12 -5.38 2.19
C GLY A 5 -4.39 -5.74 3.64
N ARG A 6 -3.77 -6.84 4.08
CA ARG A 6 -3.81 -7.24 5.49
C ARG A 6 -2.82 -6.39 6.30
N GLY A 7 -3.22 -6.07 7.52
CA GLY A 7 -2.36 -5.44 8.51
C GLY A 7 -1.17 -6.32 8.90
N ILE A 8 -0.25 -5.72 9.65
CA ILE A 8 0.84 -6.44 10.30
C ILE A 8 0.21 -7.41 11.29
N HIS A 9 0.50 -8.69 11.13
CA HIS A 9 -0.07 -9.75 11.93
C HIS A 9 1.00 -10.76 12.32
N VAL A 10 0.75 -11.50 13.39
CA VAL A 10 1.61 -12.61 13.81
C VAL A 10 1.08 -13.89 13.18
N GLN A 11 1.96 -14.60 12.48
CA GLN A 11 1.68 -15.94 11.96
C GLN A 11 2.86 -16.84 12.38
N ASP A 12 2.56 -17.98 13.02
CA ASP A 12 3.56 -18.94 13.47
C ASP A 12 4.67 -18.34 14.36
N GLY A 13 4.30 -17.39 15.22
CA GLY A 13 5.22 -16.67 16.11
C GLY A 13 6.11 -15.62 15.42
N LYS A 14 5.98 -15.43 14.10
CA LYS A 14 6.71 -14.42 13.33
C LYS A 14 5.79 -13.26 12.96
N ILE A 15 6.32 -12.04 13.05
CA ILE A 15 5.62 -10.83 12.63
C ILE A 15 5.69 -10.71 11.11
N VAL A 16 4.56 -10.89 10.44
CA VAL A 16 4.41 -10.76 8.98
C VAL A 16 4.01 -9.31 8.65
N LYS A 17 4.88 -8.63 7.90
CA LYS A 17 4.74 -7.20 7.54
C LYS A 17 4.88 -6.91 6.04
N ASN A 18 4.94 -7.95 5.21
CA ASN A 18 5.16 -7.89 3.76
C ASN A 18 3.90 -7.50 2.95
N ASN A 19 3.09 -6.58 3.45
CA ASN A 19 1.79 -6.23 2.83
C ASN A 19 1.90 -5.39 1.54
N ALA A 20 3.11 -4.93 1.18
CA ALA A 20 3.40 -4.34 -0.12
C ALA A 20 4.16 -5.28 -1.08
N ALA A 21 4.47 -6.51 -0.67
CA ALA A 21 4.97 -7.51 -1.60
C ALA A 21 3.92 -7.87 -2.66
N THR A 22 4.36 -8.32 -3.82
CA THR A 22 3.50 -8.77 -4.93
C THR A 22 4.01 -10.12 -5.44
N ASN A 23 3.28 -10.74 -6.38
CA ASN A 23 3.75 -11.98 -7.03
C ASN A 23 5.05 -11.76 -7.83
N PHE A 24 5.30 -10.53 -8.30
CA PHE A 24 6.45 -10.18 -9.13
C PHE A 24 7.58 -9.54 -8.31
N ASP A 25 7.24 -8.90 -7.19
CA ASP A 25 8.16 -8.26 -6.27
C ASP A 25 8.06 -8.92 -4.90
N ILE A 26 8.93 -9.90 -4.69
CA ILE A 26 9.02 -10.73 -3.47
C ILE A 26 9.74 -10.02 -2.31
N THR A 27 10.12 -8.75 -2.47
CA THR A 27 10.83 -8.00 -1.44
C THR A 27 9.98 -7.92 -0.16
N ASP A 28 10.57 -8.24 1.00
CA ASP A 28 9.90 -8.07 2.30
C ASP A 28 9.80 -6.58 2.65
N LYS A 29 8.71 -5.96 2.20
CA LYS A 29 8.40 -4.55 2.44
C LYS A 29 6.94 -4.34 2.81
N SER A 30 6.73 -3.39 3.71
CA SER A 30 5.41 -2.92 4.11
C SER A 30 4.93 -1.78 3.21
N ILE A 31 3.62 -1.55 3.17
CA ILE A 31 2.97 -0.44 2.44
C ILE A 31 3.40 0.94 2.95
N THR A 32 3.88 1.01 4.19
CA THR A 32 4.40 2.24 4.77
C THR A 32 5.73 2.59 4.10
N PRO A 33 5.86 3.77 3.47
CA PRO A 33 7.10 4.19 2.83
C PRO A 33 8.20 4.46 3.86
N LEU A 34 9.45 4.56 3.42
CA LEU A 34 10.56 4.94 4.29
C LEU A 34 10.28 6.27 4.99
N GLY A 35 10.35 6.28 6.32
CA GLY A 35 10.01 7.44 7.15
C GLY A 35 8.51 7.64 7.43
N GLY A 36 7.64 6.77 6.90
CA GLY A 36 6.19 6.84 7.10
C GLY A 36 5.46 7.75 6.11
N PHE A 37 4.13 7.68 6.12
CA PHE A 37 3.30 8.58 5.31
C PHE A 37 3.36 10.01 5.89
N PRO A 38 3.75 11.04 5.11
CA PRO A 38 3.94 12.38 5.63
C PRO A 38 2.66 12.94 6.23
N HIS A 39 2.72 13.42 7.48
CA HIS A 39 1.55 13.87 8.27
C HIS A 39 0.44 12.83 8.49
N TYR A 40 0.71 11.54 8.32
CA TYR A 40 -0.20 10.46 8.71
C TYR A 40 0.46 9.55 9.76
N GLY A 41 1.58 8.94 9.41
CA GLY A 41 2.27 7.95 10.24
C GLY A 41 2.43 6.60 9.53
N GLN A 42 2.40 5.52 10.30
CA GLN A 42 2.56 4.15 9.81
C GLN A 42 1.19 3.48 9.63
N VAL A 43 1.05 2.66 8.59
CA VAL A 43 -0.15 1.85 8.34
C VAL A 43 0.13 0.42 8.78
N ASN A 44 -0.36 0.06 9.98
CA ASN A 44 -0.16 -1.26 10.58
C ASN A 44 -1.40 -2.15 10.48
N ASN A 45 -2.56 -1.59 10.20
CA ASN A 45 -3.83 -2.32 10.13
C ASN A 45 -4.21 -2.65 8.67
N ASP A 46 -5.31 -3.36 8.50
CA ASP A 46 -5.90 -3.62 7.20
C ASP A 46 -6.17 -2.31 6.44
N PHE A 47 -5.94 -2.31 5.13
CA PHE A 47 -6.07 -1.12 4.30
C PHE A 47 -6.66 -1.43 2.93
N VAL A 48 -7.17 -0.39 2.27
CA VAL A 48 -7.68 -0.47 0.91
C VAL A 48 -6.87 0.47 0.02
N MET A 49 -6.32 -0.07 -1.08
CA MET A 49 -5.67 0.71 -2.12
C MET A 49 -6.69 1.09 -3.20
N VAL A 50 -7.00 2.38 -3.29
CA VAL A 50 -7.96 2.93 -4.25
C VAL A 50 -7.20 3.52 -5.45
N LYS A 51 -7.78 3.39 -6.65
CA LYS A 51 -7.23 3.99 -7.87
C LYS A 51 -7.42 5.51 -7.82
N GLY A 52 -6.34 6.27 -8.01
CA GLY A 52 -6.40 7.74 -8.08
C GLY A 52 -6.49 8.43 -6.71
N CYS A 53 -6.94 9.68 -6.71
CA CYS A 53 -7.08 10.50 -5.50
C CYS A 53 -8.48 10.37 -4.87
N VAL A 54 -8.57 10.69 -3.57
CA VAL A 54 -9.84 10.77 -2.82
C VAL A 54 -9.89 12.12 -2.12
N VAL A 55 -11.11 12.64 -1.92
CA VAL A 55 -11.35 13.89 -1.19
C VAL A 55 -10.87 13.78 0.25
N GLY A 56 -10.08 14.74 0.73
CA GLY A 56 -9.55 14.62 2.08
C GLY A 56 -8.21 15.28 2.31
N SER A 57 -8.03 15.83 3.51
CA SER A 57 -6.70 15.92 4.10
C SER A 57 -6.28 14.56 4.64
N LYS A 58 -5.00 14.38 4.90
CA LYS A 58 -4.46 13.18 5.56
C LYS A 58 -5.07 13.03 6.95
N LYS A 59 -5.23 11.79 7.44
CA LYS A 59 -5.91 11.40 8.70
C LYS A 59 -7.44 11.66 8.73
N ARG A 60 -8.06 12.06 7.60
CA ARG A 60 -9.51 12.22 7.52
C ARG A 60 -10.23 10.86 7.50
N VAL A 61 -11.30 10.74 8.27
CA VAL A 61 -12.22 9.60 8.20
C VAL A 61 -12.94 9.62 6.86
N LEU A 62 -12.96 8.48 6.15
CA LEU A 62 -13.64 8.32 4.87
C LEU A 62 -14.69 7.23 4.96
N THR A 63 -15.89 7.52 4.46
CA THR A 63 -16.97 6.53 4.35
C THR A 63 -16.93 5.88 2.96
N LEU A 64 -16.84 4.55 2.93
CA LEU A 64 -16.88 3.77 1.70
C LEU A 64 -18.27 3.14 1.53
N ARG A 65 -18.85 3.24 0.33
CA ARG A 65 -20.13 2.64 -0.02
C ARG A 65 -19.97 1.75 -1.25
N LYS A 66 -20.71 0.64 -1.30
CA LYS A 66 -20.87 -0.11 -2.55
C LYS A 66 -21.52 0.78 -3.62
N SER A 67 -21.22 0.49 -4.88
CA SER A 67 -21.90 1.15 -5.99
C SER A 67 -23.38 0.81 -5.97
N LEU A 68 -24.22 1.79 -6.30
CA LEU A 68 -25.67 1.58 -6.44
C LEU A 68 -26.03 1.08 -7.84
N LEU A 69 -25.10 1.20 -8.79
CA LEU A 69 -25.30 0.84 -10.19
C LEU A 69 -24.55 -0.46 -10.50
N VAL A 70 -25.14 -1.28 -11.36
CA VAL A 70 -24.46 -2.43 -11.94
C VAL A 70 -23.44 -1.95 -12.98
N HIS A 71 -22.18 -2.30 -12.80
CA HIS A 71 -21.11 -1.93 -13.72
C HIS A 71 -20.92 -3.00 -14.80
N THR A 72 -21.14 -2.63 -16.06
CA THR A 72 -20.98 -3.52 -17.23
C THR A 72 -19.80 -3.16 -18.13
N LYS A 73 -19.17 -2.00 -17.91
CA LYS A 73 -18.04 -1.54 -18.72
C LYS A 73 -16.79 -2.39 -18.48
N ARG A 74 -16.06 -2.74 -19.55
CA ARG A 74 -14.81 -3.52 -19.48
C ARG A 74 -13.79 -2.93 -18.49
N GLN A 75 -13.63 -1.60 -18.50
CA GLN A 75 -12.73 -0.89 -17.57
C GLN A 75 -13.08 -1.10 -16.09
N ALA A 76 -14.35 -1.37 -15.76
CA ALA A 76 -14.80 -1.58 -14.39
C ALA A 76 -14.68 -3.05 -13.95
N LEU A 77 -14.62 -3.98 -14.91
CA LEU A 77 -14.55 -5.44 -14.71
C LEU A 77 -13.13 -6.00 -14.88
N GLU A 78 -12.14 -5.14 -15.15
CA GLU A 78 -10.76 -5.53 -15.37
C GLU A 78 -10.15 -6.12 -14.08
N PRO A 79 -9.60 -7.34 -14.11
CA PRO A 79 -8.85 -7.90 -13.00
C PRO A 79 -7.53 -7.13 -12.85
N VAL A 80 -7.23 -6.67 -11.64
CA VAL A 80 -6.02 -5.90 -11.35
C VAL A 80 -4.99 -6.79 -10.69
N GLU A 81 -3.86 -6.98 -11.37
CA GLU A 81 -2.67 -7.63 -10.79
C GLU A 81 -1.53 -6.61 -10.67
N LEU A 82 -1.13 -6.30 -9.43
CA LEU A 82 -0.07 -5.34 -9.16
C LEU A 82 1.30 -6.01 -9.32
N LYS A 83 2.15 -5.46 -10.18
CA LYS A 83 3.54 -5.91 -10.34
C LYS A 83 4.48 -5.33 -9.29
N PHE A 84 4.33 -4.04 -9.00
CA PHE A 84 5.24 -3.33 -8.10
C PHE A 84 4.51 -2.25 -7.32
N ILE A 85 4.91 -2.03 -6.08
CA ILE A 85 4.45 -0.94 -5.22
C ILE A 85 5.67 -0.16 -4.76
N ASP A 86 5.70 1.13 -5.08
CA ASP A 86 6.78 2.01 -4.65
C ASP A 86 6.62 2.42 -3.17
N THR A 87 7.62 2.10 -2.36
CA THR A 87 7.70 2.37 -0.92
C THR A 87 8.85 3.34 -0.59
N THR A 88 9.36 4.06 -1.60
CA THR A 88 10.30 5.15 -1.40
C THR A 88 9.76 6.22 -0.46
N SER A 89 10.67 6.89 0.25
CA SER A 89 10.33 8.03 1.11
C SER A 89 9.52 9.07 0.34
N LYS A 90 8.44 9.54 0.98
CA LYS A 90 7.62 10.66 0.50
C LYS A 90 7.93 11.98 1.22
N PHE A 91 8.98 11.98 2.06
CA PHE A 91 9.61 13.19 2.59
C PHE A 91 10.75 13.59 1.64
N GLY A 92 10.41 14.35 0.60
CA GLY A 92 11.35 14.75 -0.46
C GLY A 92 11.48 13.71 -1.57
N HIS A 93 12.69 13.56 -2.12
CA HIS A 93 12.98 12.71 -3.27
C HIS A 93 13.56 11.35 -2.82
N GLY A 94 12.70 10.38 -2.51
CA GLY A 94 13.11 9.04 -2.11
C GLY A 94 13.75 8.23 -3.25
N ARG A 95 14.85 7.53 -2.97
CA ARG A 95 15.61 6.72 -3.96
C ARG A 95 15.60 5.21 -3.69
N PHE A 96 15.40 4.81 -2.44
CA PHE A 96 15.47 3.40 -2.02
C PHE A 96 14.09 2.92 -1.58
N GLN A 97 13.77 1.66 -1.84
CA GLN A 97 12.50 1.04 -1.48
C GLN A 97 12.50 0.56 -0.03
N THR A 98 13.64 0.06 0.44
CA THR A 98 13.80 -0.48 1.80
C THR A 98 15.03 0.10 2.50
N ASP A 99 15.04 0.04 3.83
CA ASP A 99 16.19 0.47 4.63
C ASP A 99 17.39 -0.46 4.43
N LYS A 100 17.13 -1.76 4.22
CA LYS A 100 18.16 -2.75 3.89
C LYS A 100 18.86 -2.42 2.58
N GLU A 101 18.10 -2.07 1.55
CA GLU A 101 18.64 -1.63 0.26
C GLU A 101 19.49 -0.36 0.40
N LYS A 102 18.99 0.63 1.14
CA LYS A 102 19.73 1.88 1.39
C LYS A 102 21.09 1.64 2.08
N ARG A 103 21.11 0.82 3.13
CA ARG A 103 22.35 0.47 3.86
C ARG A 103 23.30 -0.43 3.07
N ALA A 104 22.80 -1.18 2.10
CA ALA A 104 23.65 -2.01 1.25
C ALA A 104 24.32 -1.19 0.14
N PHE A 105 23.68 -0.08 -0.28
CA PHE A 105 24.19 0.80 -1.32
C PHE A 105 25.18 1.86 -0.80
N MET A 106 24.93 2.40 0.40
CA MET A 106 25.77 3.42 1.08
C MET A 106 26.68 2.78 2.10
#